data_AF-A0A329SKX5-F1
#
_entry.id   AF-A0A329SKX5-F1
#
_cell.length_a   1.000
_cell.length_b   1.000
_cell.length_c   1.000
_cell.angle_alpha   90.00
_cell.angle_beta   90.00
_cell.angle_gamma   90.00
#
_symmetry.space_group_name_H-M   'P 1'
#
loop_
_entity.id
_entity.type
_entity.pdbx_description
1 polymer ?
#
loop_
_entity_poly.entity_id
_entity_poly.type
_entity_poly.pdbx_seq_one_letter_code
_entity_poly.pdbx_strand_id
1 'polypeptide(L)'
;MGLRSRQRRLAGVTKEDVYDPESTRIRTQSLEEHLRASIDDVDAFNLMWKSIVGYAGVVLAFYEAIMLYQLLMDSSSMSRLPLCLGLKIVAFGSFLSTREYVRTGRSQSLGQSLFFSGSYGLIWLCCSVLLHLNFSAVEASPLCILYFLTSFSVLRLIGDNTKAEIARAQQLEKLQRLVGGVTD
;
A
#
# COMPACT_ATOMS: atom_id res chain seq x y z
N MET A 1 58.68 -15.50 -19.91
CA MET A 1 57.45 -15.10 -19.19
C MET A 1 57.49 -13.59 -18.96
N GLY A 2 56.94 -12.70 -19.79
CA GLY A 2 55.80 -12.84 -20.69
C GLY A 2 54.53 -12.31 -20.02
N LEU A 3 54.16 -11.07 -20.35
CA LEU A 3 52.81 -10.46 -20.34
C LEU A 3 52.39 -9.45 -19.24
N ARG A 4 53.01 -9.35 -18.07
CA ARG A 4 52.53 -8.36 -17.05
C ARG A 4 53.15 -6.94 -17.12
N SER A 5 54.28 -6.76 -17.80
CA SER A 5 54.95 -5.44 -17.89
C SER A 5 54.60 -4.63 -19.14
N ARG A 6 53.87 -5.21 -20.11
CA ARG A 6 53.42 -4.53 -21.34
C ARG A 6 52.10 -3.77 -21.18
N GLN A 7 51.33 -4.03 -20.13
CA GLN A 7 50.03 -3.39 -19.87
C GLN A 7 50.14 -2.02 -19.16
N ARG A 8 51.32 -1.66 -18.61
CA ARG A 8 51.55 -0.36 -17.97
C ARG A 8 52.25 0.67 -18.86
N ARG A 9 52.65 0.27 -20.09
CA ARG A 9 53.44 1.10 -21.01
C ARG A 9 52.83 1.29 -22.40
N LEU A 10 51.63 0.76 -22.64
CA LEU A 10 50.73 1.27 -23.67
C LEU A 10 50.01 2.48 -23.09
N ALA A 11 50.71 3.62 -23.16
CA ALA A 11 50.15 4.96 -23.30
C ALA A 11 49.02 5.33 -22.32
N GLY A 12 49.25 6.01 -21.18
CA GLY A 12 50.23 7.06 -21.02
C GLY A 12 49.98 8.18 -22.03
N VAL A 13 49.73 9.39 -21.54
CA VAL A 13 49.63 10.68 -22.26
C VAL A 13 48.21 11.28 -22.17
N THR A 14 48.01 11.95 -21.04
CA THR A 14 47.55 13.34 -20.95
C THR A 14 46.36 13.77 -21.79
N LYS A 15 45.25 13.99 -21.11
CA LYS A 15 44.50 15.24 -20.99
C LYS A 15 43.32 14.89 -20.09
N GLU A 16 42.99 15.66 -19.05
CA GLU A 16 42.12 16.82 -19.26
C GLU A 16 41.05 16.51 -20.32
N ASP A 17 40.26 15.47 -20.10
CA ASP A 17 38.85 15.49 -20.50
C ASP A 17 38.19 16.37 -19.42
N VAL A 18 38.31 17.69 -19.48
CA VAL A 18 37.40 18.53 -20.27
C VAL A 18 36.03 17.91 -20.15
N TYR A 19 35.26 18.44 -19.22
CA TYR A 19 33.80 18.44 -19.30
C TYR A 19 33.47 18.95 -20.70
N ASP A 20 33.28 18.01 -21.62
CA ASP A 20 32.93 18.26 -23.01
C ASP A 20 31.40 18.21 -23.04
N PRO A 21 30.71 19.37 -22.96
CA PRO A 21 29.26 19.41 -22.93
C PRO A 21 28.64 18.88 -24.24
N GLU A 22 29.43 18.59 -25.27
CA GLU A 22 28.94 18.12 -26.56
C GLU A 22 29.07 16.59 -26.77
N SER A 23 29.95 15.90 -26.06
CA SER A 23 30.18 14.46 -26.27
C SER A 23 29.32 13.56 -25.37
N THR A 24 28.87 14.08 -24.22
CA THR A 24 27.66 13.57 -23.56
C THR A 24 26.42 14.03 -24.33
N ARG A 25 26.17 13.41 -25.48
CA ARG A 25 24.80 13.01 -25.81
C ARG A 25 24.35 12.01 -24.75
N ILE A 26 24.19 12.48 -23.52
CA ILE A 26 23.09 12.04 -22.68
C ILE A 26 21.92 12.21 -23.63
N ARG A 27 21.38 11.09 -24.10
CA ARG A 27 20.03 11.04 -24.61
C ARG A 27 19.22 11.48 -23.41
N THR A 28 19.14 12.78 -23.20
CA THR A 28 18.27 13.42 -22.24
C THR A 28 16.93 12.99 -22.75
N GLN A 29 16.40 11.90 -22.18
CA GLN A 29 14.97 11.68 -22.21
C GLN A 29 14.40 13.04 -21.93
N SER A 30 13.56 13.52 -22.86
CA SER A 30 12.98 14.84 -22.68
C SER A 30 12.39 14.87 -21.26
N LEU A 31 12.48 16.00 -20.57
CA LEU A 31 11.93 16.08 -19.22
C LEU A 31 10.47 15.57 -19.19
N GLU A 32 9.75 15.74 -20.30
CA GLU A 32 8.44 15.16 -20.57
C GLU A 32 8.41 13.61 -20.55
N GLU A 33 9.38 12.92 -21.16
CA GLU A 33 9.55 11.46 -21.05
C GLU A 33 9.87 11.03 -19.61
N HIS A 34 10.68 11.79 -18.88
CA HIS A 34 11.03 11.48 -17.49
C HIS A 34 9.86 11.72 -16.52
N LEU A 35 9.05 12.75 -16.78
CA LEU A 35 7.83 13.04 -16.03
C LEU A 35 6.73 11.99 -16.32
N ARG A 36 6.56 11.56 -17.58
CA ARG A 36 5.65 10.46 -17.91
C ARG A 36 6.09 9.16 -17.25
N ALA A 37 7.38 8.82 -17.32
CA ALA A 37 7.91 7.63 -16.64
C ALA A 37 7.69 7.68 -15.12
N SER A 38 7.90 8.83 -14.48
CA SER A 38 7.65 9.02 -13.05
C SER A 38 6.16 8.85 -12.67
N ILE A 39 5.25 9.39 -13.48
CA ILE A 39 3.80 9.21 -13.27
C ILE A 39 3.40 7.74 -13.44
N ASP A 40 3.88 7.10 -14.50
CA ASP A 40 3.61 5.68 -14.78
C ASP A 40 4.16 4.77 -13.66
N ASP A 41 5.34 5.09 -13.12
CA ASP A 41 5.95 4.38 -11.99
C ASP A 41 5.13 4.55 -10.70
N VAL A 42 4.61 5.75 -10.44
CA VAL A 42 3.75 6.02 -9.29
C VAL A 42 2.42 5.25 -9.39
N ASP A 43 1.83 5.19 -10.59
CA ASP A 43 0.60 4.44 -10.83
C ASP A 43 0.82 2.92 -10.71
N ALA A 44 1.94 2.40 -11.23
CA ALA A 44 2.34 1.01 -11.07
C ALA A 44 2.56 0.64 -9.59
N PHE A 45 3.24 1.51 -8.83
CA PHE A 45 3.44 1.34 -7.40
C PHE A 45 2.12 1.33 -6.63
N ASN A 46 1.21 2.26 -6.92
CA ASN A 46 -0.11 2.33 -6.31
C ASN A 46 -0.95 1.08 -6.62
N LEU A 47 -0.93 0.61 -7.87
CA LEU A 47 -1.62 -0.61 -8.28
C LEU A 47 -1.06 -1.85 -7.57
N MET A 48 0.26 -1.96 -7.46
CA MET A 48 0.93 -3.05 -6.74
C MET A 48 0.49 -3.10 -5.28
N TRP A 49 0.51 -1.96 -4.57
CA TRP A 49 0.10 -1.92 -3.16
C TRP A 49 -1.38 -2.21 -2.97
N LYS A 50 -2.26 -1.68 -3.81
CA LYS A 50 -3.69 -2.01 -3.79
C LYS A 50 -3.92 -3.51 -4.01
N SER A 51 -3.14 -4.13 -4.89
CA SER A 51 -3.17 -5.57 -5.14
C SER A 51 -2.75 -6.37 -3.90
N ILE A 52 -1.60 -6.03 -3.30
CA ILE A 52 -1.07 -6.68 -2.09
C ILE A 52 -2.08 -6.61 -0.93
N VAL A 53 -2.58 -5.40 -0.64
CA VAL A 53 -3.57 -5.21 0.44
C VAL A 53 -4.87 -5.95 0.09
N GLY A 54 -5.31 -5.92 -1.17
CA GLY A 54 -6.47 -6.66 -1.63
C GLY A 54 -6.35 -8.18 -1.48
N TYR A 55 -5.16 -8.76 -1.71
CA TYR A 55 -4.88 -10.18 -1.47
C TYR A 55 -4.84 -10.50 0.03
N ALA A 56 -4.25 -9.63 0.85
CA ALA A 56 -4.26 -9.79 2.30
C ALA A 56 -5.69 -9.91 2.86
N GLY A 57 -6.63 -9.11 2.34
CA GLY A 57 -8.05 -9.22 2.70
C GLY A 57 -8.68 -10.57 2.38
N VAL A 58 -8.30 -11.22 1.27
CA VAL A 58 -8.80 -12.56 0.90
C VAL A 58 -8.23 -13.62 1.85
N VAL A 59 -6.94 -13.55 2.14
CA VAL A 59 -6.27 -14.47 3.08
C VAL A 59 -6.90 -14.37 4.47
N LEU A 60 -7.17 -13.15 4.95
CA LEU A 60 -7.82 -12.93 6.25
C LEU A 60 -9.26 -13.43 6.27
N ALA A 61 -10.02 -13.24 5.18
CA ALA A 61 -11.36 -13.82 5.08
C ALA A 61 -11.33 -15.36 5.12
N PHE A 62 -10.34 -15.99 4.46
CA PHE A 62 -10.18 -17.44 4.53
C PHE A 62 -9.80 -17.91 5.93
N TYR A 63 -8.90 -17.20 6.61
CA TYR A 63 -8.57 -17.46 8.01
C TYR A 63 -9.79 -17.35 8.93
N GLU A 64 -10.62 -16.32 8.74
CA GLU A 64 -11.83 -16.13 9.53
C GLU A 64 -12.86 -17.25 9.26
N ALA A 65 -12.89 -17.80 8.04
CA ALA A 65 -13.71 -18.96 7.70
C ALA A 65 -13.24 -20.24 8.41
N ILE A 66 -11.93 -20.45 8.53
CA ILE A 66 -11.38 -21.56 9.31
C ILE A 66 -11.78 -21.42 10.79
N MET A 67 -11.66 -20.21 11.35
CA MET A 67 -12.06 -19.95 12.74
C MET A 67 -13.55 -20.13 12.96
N LEU A 68 -14.39 -19.72 12.00
CA LEU A 68 -15.83 -19.99 12.02
C LEU A 68 -16.12 -21.50 12.00
N TYR A 69 -15.40 -22.27 11.19
CA TYR A 69 -15.54 -23.72 11.15
C TYR A 69 -15.16 -24.36 12.49
N GLN A 70 -14.04 -23.93 13.11
CA GLN A 70 -13.64 -24.39 14.43
C GLN A 70 -14.68 -24.06 15.50
N LEU A 71 -15.25 -22.85 15.47
CA LEU A 71 -16.32 -22.43 16.38
C LEU A 71 -17.56 -23.31 16.26
N LEU A 72 -17.92 -23.77 15.06
CA LEU A 72 -19.07 -24.65 14.83
C LEU A 72 -18.83 -26.09 15.28
N MET A 73 -17.58 -26.56 15.26
CA MET A 73 -17.20 -27.90 15.71
C MET A 73 -17.07 -27.97 17.25
N ASP A 74 -16.83 -26.85 17.91
CA ASP A 74 -16.72 -26.81 19.37
C ASP A 74 -18.11 -26.76 20.03
N SER A 75 -18.47 -27.86 20.70
CA SER A 75 -19.76 -28.03 21.38
C SER A 75 -19.86 -27.27 22.71
N SER A 76 -18.76 -26.72 23.21
CA SER A 76 -18.69 -26.10 24.54
C SER A 76 -19.33 -24.70 24.61
N SER A 77 -19.43 -23.98 23.49
CA SER A 77 -19.87 -22.56 23.44
C SER A 77 -21.31 -22.35 22.94
N MET A 78 -22.20 -23.35 23.03
CA MET A 78 -23.56 -23.25 22.46
C MET A 78 -24.39 -22.05 22.95
N SER A 79 -24.22 -21.61 24.21
CA SER A 79 -24.97 -20.46 24.75
C SER A 79 -24.53 -19.11 24.17
N ARG A 80 -23.28 -19.01 23.68
CA ARG A 80 -22.68 -17.78 23.13
C ARG A 80 -22.55 -17.81 21.61
N LEU A 81 -22.86 -18.96 21.01
CA LEU A 81 -22.83 -19.22 19.58
C LEU A 81 -23.54 -18.15 18.72
N PRO A 82 -24.78 -17.68 19.03
CA PRO A 82 -25.43 -16.67 18.19
C PRO A 82 -24.69 -15.32 18.20
N LEU A 83 -24.10 -14.96 19.33
CA LEU A 83 -23.33 -13.72 19.47
C LEU A 83 -21.99 -13.82 18.72
N CYS A 84 -21.30 -14.96 18.85
CA CYS A 84 -20.05 -15.22 18.13
C CYS A 84 -20.29 -15.27 16.61
N LEU A 85 -21.38 -15.92 16.16
CA LEU A 85 -21.79 -15.92 14.74
C LEU A 85 -22.06 -14.50 14.23
N GLY A 86 -22.77 -13.69 15.01
CA GLY A 86 -23.00 -12.28 14.69
C GLY A 86 -21.70 -11.51 14.49
N LEU A 87 -20.76 -11.65 15.43
CA LEU A 87 -19.42 -11.06 15.33
C LEU A 87 -18.67 -11.53 14.08
N LYS A 88 -18.72 -12.83 13.75
CA LYS A 88 -18.09 -13.38 12.53
C LYS A 88 -18.70 -12.79 11.26
N ILE A 89 -20.03 -12.69 11.17
CA ILE A 89 -20.72 -12.09 10.02
C ILE A 89 -20.30 -10.62 9.84
N VAL A 90 -20.24 -9.87 10.93
CA VAL A 90 -19.77 -8.47 10.91
C VAL A 90 -18.30 -8.40 10.49
N ALA A 91 -17.44 -9.32 10.95
CA ALA A 91 -16.04 -9.40 10.54
C ALA A 91 -15.90 -9.67 9.02
N PHE A 92 -16.69 -10.61 8.47
CA PHE A 92 -16.73 -10.85 7.02
C PHE A 92 -17.20 -9.62 6.24
N GLY A 93 -18.26 -8.96 6.72
CA GLY A 93 -18.72 -7.69 6.14
C GLY A 93 -17.63 -6.62 6.15
N SER A 94 -16.85 -6.55 7.23
CA SER A 94 -15.71 -5.65 7.36
C SER A 94 -14.58 -5.99 6.37
N PHE A 95 -14.20 -7.26 6.20
CA PHE A 95 -13.18 -7.65 5.22
C PHE A 95 -13.59 -7.33 3.79
N LEU A 96 -14.84 -7.64 3.42
CA LEU A 96 -15.36 -7.40 2.07
C LEU A 96 -15.45 -5.89 1.77
N SER A 97 -16.00 -5.11 2.68
CA SER A 97 -16.11 -3.65 2.51
C SER A 97 -14.75 -2.96 2.50
N THR A 98 -13.80 -3.39 3.35
CA THR A 98 -12.42 -2.86 3.36
C THR A 98 -11.68 -3.21 2.07
N ARG A 99 -11.85 -4.43 1.55
CA ARG A 99 -11.31 -4.83 0.25
C ARG A 99 -11.90 -3.99 -0.88
N GLU A 100 -13.20 -3.73 -0.86
CA GLU A 100 -13.87 -2.89 -1.86
C GLU A 100 -13.37 -1.44 -1.77
N TYR A 101 -13.14 -0.94 -0.56
CA TYR A 101 -12.50 0.36 -0.33
C TYR A 101 -11.10 0.42 -0.94
N VAL A 102 -10.26 -0.59 -0.72
CA VAL A 102 -8.90 -0.66 -1.29
C VAL A 102 -8.92 -0.69 -2.82
N ARG A 103 -9.89 -1.40 -3.42
CA ARG A 103 -10.02 -1.52 -4.88
C ARG A 103 -10.55 -0.25 -5.53
N THR A 104 -11.62 0.32 -5.00
CA THR A 104 -12.35 1.42 -5.64
C THR A 104 -11.89 2.80 -5.17
N GLY A 105 -11.31 2.91 -3.97
CA GLY A 105 -10.93 4.18 -3.36
C GLY A 105 -12.10 5.15 -3.12
N ARG A 106 -13.36 4.69 -3.23
CA ARG A 106 -14.55 5.54 -3.10
C ARG A 106 -14.81 5.89 -1.63
N SER A 107 -15.29 7.12 -1.39
CA SER A 107 -15.65 7.57 -0.04
C SER A 107 -16.80 6.77 0.58
N GLN A 108 -17.73 6.28 -0.25
CA GLN A 108 -18.85 5.46 0.20
C GLN A 108 -18.40 4.09 0.73
N SER A 109 -17.42 3.45 0.08
CA SER A 109 -16.88 2.16 0.54
C SER A 109 -16.04 2.31 1.82
N LEU A 110 -15.38 3.46 2.01
CA LEU A 110 -14.76 3.83 3.28
C LEU A 110 -15.79 3.92 4.42
N GLY A 111 -16.92 4.60 4.18
CA GLY A 111 -17.99 4.71 5.18
C GLY A 111 -18.57 3.35 5.60
N GLN A 112 -18.81 2.47 4.63
CA GLN A 112 -19.26 1.09 4.91
C GLN A 112 -18.22 0.29 5.70
N SER A 113 -16.95 0.38 5.33
CA SER A 113 -15.86 -0.31 6.01
C SER A 113 -15.68 0.15 7.46
N LEU A 114 -15.76 1.47 7.69
CA LEU A 114 -15.79 2.07 9.04
C LEU A 114 -16.99 1.60 9.85
N PHE A 115 -18.18 1.53 9.24
CA PHE A 115 -19.38 1.08 9.92
C PHE A 115 -19.24 -0.38 10.39
N PHE A 116 -18.78 -1.30 9.53
CA PHE A 116 -18.61 -2.71 9.90
C PHE A 116 -17.46 -2.93 10.90
N SER A 117 -16.29 -2.32 10.70
CA SER A 117 -15.17 -2.44 11.64
C SER A 117 -15.46 -1.77 12.99
N GLY A 118 -16.11 -0.60 12.96
CA GLY A 118 -16.52 0.13 14.15
C GLY A 118 -17.62 -0.58 14.93
N SER A 119 -18.64 -1.10 14.25
CA SER A 119 -19.69 -1.90 14.90
C SER A 119 -19.13 -3.18 15.52
N TYR A 120 -18.18 -3.86 14.86
CA TYR A 120 -17.46 -4.99 15.44
C TYR A 120 -16.77 -4.60 16.76
N GLY A 121 -15.98 -3.52 16.73
CA GLY A 121 -15.27 -3.02 17.92
C GLY A 121 -16.21 -2.62 19.05
N LEU A 122 -17.33 -1.96 18.74
CA LEU A 122 -18.34 -1.56 19.72
C LEU A 122 -19.06 -2.76 20.33
N ILE A 123 -19.45 -3.76 19.53
CA ILE A 123 -20.08 -4.99 20.04
C ILE A 123 -19.09 -5.73 20.93
N TRP A 124 -17.84 -5.88 20.49
CA TRP A 124 -16.80 -6.53 21.28
C TRP A 124 -16.53 -5.82 22.60
N LEU A 125 -16.41 -4.48 22.58
CA LEU A 125 -16.20 -3.66 23.78
C LEU A 125 -17.41 -3.74 24.71
N CYS A 126 -18.63 -3.69 24.18
CA CYS A 126 -19.85 -3.86 24.96
C CYS A 126 -19.86 -5.22 25.68
N CYS A 127 -19.55 -6.30 24.96
CA CYS A 127 -19.53 -7.63 25.55
C CYS A 127 -18.40 -7.85 26.56
N SER A 128 -17.23 -7.26 26.33
CA SER A 128 -16.06 -7.43 27.20
C SER A 128 -16.14 -6.54 28.45
N VAL A 129 -16.60 -5.30 28.31
CA VAL A 129 -16.62 -4.29 29.38
C VAL A 129 -17.92 -4.31 30.17
N LEU A 130 -19.08 -4.37 29.52
CA LEU A 130 -20.37 -4.34 30.23
C LEU A 130 -20.81 -5.73 30.71
N LEU A 131 -20.54 -6.78 29.92
CA LEU A 131 -20.98 -8.14 30.24
C LEU A 131 -19.86 -9.02 30.83
N HIS A 132 -18.63 -8.48 30.96
CA HIS A 132 -17.46 -9.19 31.47
C HIS A 132 -17.23 -10.57 30.81
N LEU A 133 -17.57 -10.69 29.53
CA LEU A 133 -17.37 -11.91 28.76
C LEU A 133 -15.94 -11.96 28.25
N ASN A 134 -15.21 -13.01 28.63
CA ASN A 134 -13.92 -13.32 28.05
C ASN A 134 -14.13 -14.14 26.79
N PHE A 135 -13.75 -13.57 25.64
CA PHE A 135 -13.76 -14.25 24.35
C PHE A 135 -12.40 -14.88 24.07
N SER A 136 -12.41 -16.11 23.56
CA SER A 136 -11.20 -16.68 22.97
C SER A 136 -10.90 -16.05 21.60
N ALA A 137 -9.67 -16.23 21.12
CA ALA A 137 -9.29 -15.78 19.77
C ALA A 137 -10.10 -16.47 18.65
N VAL A 138 -10.67 -17.64 18.93
CA VAL A 138 -11.56 -18.36 18.00
C VAL A 138 -12.92 -17.67 17.93
N GLU A 139 -13.45 -17.22 19.07
CA GLU A 139 -14.76 -16.58 19.19
C GLU A 139 -14.74 -15.14 18.64
N ALA A 140 -13.72 -14.34 19.01
CA ALA A 140 -13.58 -12.96 18.56
C ALA A 140 -12.13 -12.66 18.15
N SER A 141 -11.91 -12.45 16.85
CA SER A 141 -10.60 -12.08 16.30
C SER A 141 -10.56 -10.56 16.02
N PRO A 142 -9.52 -9.82 16.49
CA PRO A 142 -9.39 -8.39 16.21
C PRO A 142 -8.89 -8.11 14.77
N LEU A 143 -8.80 -9.14 13.92
CA LEU A 143 -8.17 -9.07 12.60
C LEU A 143 -8.90 -8.12 11.65
N CYS A 144 -10.22 -8.01 11.75
CA CYS A 144 -11.00 -7.08 10.92
C CYS A 144 -10.64 -5.62 11.20
N ILE A 145 -10.45 -5.24 12.48
CA ILE A 145 -10.04 -3.90 12.89
C ILE A 145 -8.60 -3.63 12.44
N LEU A 146 -7.69 -4.57 12.69
CA LEU A 146 -6.29 -4.42 12.30
C LEU A 146 -6.14 -4.29 10.78
N TYR A 147 -6.87 -5.10 10.01
CA TYR A 147 -6.88 -5.01 8.56
C TYR A 147 -7.42 -3.67 8.06
N PHE A 148 -8.50 -3.17 8.66
CA PHE A 148 -9.01 -1.85 8.32
C PHE A 148 -7.99 -0.74 8.59
N LEU A 149 -7.41 -0.71 9.79
CA LEU A 149 -6.44 0.32 10.18
C LEU A 149 -5.19 0.28 9.29
N THR A 150 -4.64 -0.90 9.05
CA THR A 150 -3.46 -1.06 8.17
C THR A 150 -3.78 -0.66 6.73
N SER A 151 -4.92 -1.09 6.18
CA SER A 151 -5.36 -0.70 4.83
C SER A 151 -5.54 0.82 4.71
N PHE A 152 -6.16 1.45 5.71
CA PHE A 152 -6.37 2.89 5.74
C PHE A 152 -5.05 3.67 5.83
N SER A 153 -4.14 3.24 6.70
CA SER A 153 -2.80 3.84 6.82
C SER A 153 -2.01 3.72 5.52
N VAL A 154 -1.98 2.54 4.90
CA VAL A 154 -1.27 2.31 3.63
C VAL A 154 -1.85 3.19 2.52
N LEU A 155 -3.17 3.26 2.38
CA LEU A 155 -3.81 4.11 1.36
C LEU A 155 -3.56 5.61 1.58
N ARG A 156 -3.51 6.07 2.83
CA ARG A 156 -3.11 7.46 3.14
C ARG A 156 -1.65 7.73 2.79
N LEU A 157 -0.74 6.85 3.19
CA LEU A 157 0.69 6.99 2.89
C LEU A 157 0.94 7.03 1.38
N ILE A 158 0.27 6.17 0.62
CA ILE A 158 0.35 6.18 -0.85
C ILE A 158 -0.24 7.49 -1.40
N GLY A 159 -1.41 7.91 -0.91
CA GLY A 159 -2.06 9.14 -1.36
C GLY A 159 -1.27 10.42 -1.07
N ASP A 160 -0.51 10.46 0.02
CA ASP A 160 0.34 11.62 0.34
C ASP A 160 1.64 11.59 -0.46
N ASN A 161 2.22 10.40 -0.71
CA ASN A 161 3.38 10.24 -1.58
C ASN A 161 3.06 10.63 -3.04
N THR A 162 1.91 10.22 -3.57
CA THR A 162 1.52 10.57 -4.94
C THR A 162 1.31 12.08 -5.09
N LYS A 163 0.69 12.74 -4.10
CA LYS A 163 0.57 14.21 -4.09
C LYS A 163 1.93 14.91 -4.05
N ALA A 164 2.87 14.39 -3.26
CA ALA A 164 4.21 14.96 -3.18
C ALA A 164 4.97 14.82 -4.51
N GLU A 165 4.87 13.68 -5.19
CA GLU A 165 5.48 13.47 -6.50
C GLU A 165 4.83 14.34 -7.59
N ILE A 166 3.51 14.50 -7.60
CA ILE A 166 2.81 15.42 -8.51
C ILE A 166 3.25 16.87 -8.26
N ALA A 167 3.39 17.28 -6.99
CA ALA A 167 3.86 18.62 -6.66
C ALA A 167 5.30 18.87 -7.13
N ARG A 168 6.18 17.88 -7.00
CA ARG A 168 7.55 17.94 -7.54
C ARG A 168 7.55 18.04 -9.07
N ALA A 169 6.75 17.22 -9.74
CA ALA A 169 6.56 17.29 -11.19
C ALA A 169 6.12 18.69 -11.67
N GLN A 170 5.12 19.28 -10.99
CA GLN A 170 4.64 20.64 -11.30
C GLN A 170 5.69 21.73 -11.05
N GLN A 171 6.51 21.59 -10.01
CA GLN A 171 7.59 22.54 -9.73
C GLN A 171 8.69 22.47 -10.81
N LEU A 172 9.05 21.27 -11.25
CA LEU A 172 10.01 21.06 -12.34
C LEU A 172 9.50 21.65 -13.66
N GLU A 173 8.21 21.49 -13.97
CA GLU A 173 7.59 22.10 -15.16
C GLU A 173 7.64 23.64 -15.12
N LYS A 174 7.37 24.24 -13.96
CA LYS A 174 7.48 25.70 -13.77
C LYS A 174 8.91 26.20 -13.95
N LEU A 175 9.89 25.48 -13.40
CA LEU A 175 11.32 25.78 -13.60
C LEU A 175 11.70 25.71 -15.08
N GLN A 176 11.20 24.72 -15.82
CA GLN A 176 11.48 24.60 -17.26
C GLN A 176 10.89 25.77 -18.06
N ARG A 177 9.66 26.21 -17.76
CA ARG A 177 9.07 27.39 -18.42
C ARG A 177 9.86 28.67 -18.15
N LEU A 178 10.38 28.82 -16.93
CA LEU A 178 11.18 29.98 -16.57
C LEU A 178 12.56 29.98 -17.24
N VAL A 179 13.21 28.82 -17.37
CA VAL A 179 14.51 28.70 -18.05
C VAL A 179 14.36 28.85 -19.57
N GLY A 180 13.32 28.25 -20.16
CA GLY A 180 13.05 28.37 -21.61
C GLY A 180 12.54 29.74 -22.05
N GLY A 181 11.96 30.53 -21.14
CA GLY A 181 11.53 31.91 -21.42
C GLY A 181 12.63 32.97 -21.26
N VAL A 182 13.85 32.59 -20.84
CA VAL A 182 15.01 33.49 -20.71
C VAL A 182 15.88 33.49 -21.98
N THR A 183 15.59 32.59 -22.93
CA THR A 183 16.34 32.45 -24.19
C THR A 183 15.74 33.16 -25.40
N ASP A 184 14.66 33.92 -25.24
CA ASP A 184 14.08 34.84 -26.25
C ASP A 184 14.26 36.30 -25.82
#